data_AF-A0A6V7HRV2-F1
#
_entry.id   AF-A0A6V7HRV2-F1
#
_cell.length_a   1.000
_cell.length_b   1.000
_cell.length_c   1.000
_cell.angle_alpha   90.00
_cell.angle_beta   90.00
_cell.angle_gamma   90.00
#
_symmetry.space_group_name_H-M   'P 1'
#
loop_
_entity.id
_entity.type
_entity.pdbx_description
1 polymer ?
#
loop_
_entity_poly.entity_id
_entity_poly.type
_entity_poly.pdbx_seq_one_letter_code
_entity_poly.pdbx_strand_id
1 'polypeptide(L)'
;PRDWSNVWVVAGTNYLDRNGEYYKSEKIILHDNYENFYDNDIALIRVEGRIRLHSNAQKVVLPTQDFTKSNIMVDVAGWGDQW
;
A
#
# COMPACT_ATOMS: atom_id res chain seq x y z
N PRO A 1 -20.62 -11.53 -2.45
CA PRO A 1 -19.71 -10.54 -1.81
C PRO A 1 -18.26 -10.97 -2.01
N ARG A 2 -17.39 -10.08 -2.49
CA ARG A 2 -15.98 -10.41 -2.73
C ARG A 2 -15.31 -10.68 -1.37
N ASP A 3 -14.74 -11.86 -1.20
CA ASP A 3 -14.10 -12.28 0.05
C ASP A 3 -12.67 -11.73 0.10
N TRP A 4 -12.45 -10.81 1.03
CA TRP A 4 -11.18 -10.11 1.22
C TRP A 4 -10.39 -10.64 2.41
N SER A 5 -10.81 -11.76 3.00
CA SER A 5 -10.20 -12.35 4.19
C SER A 5 -8.85 -13.04 3.94
N ASN A 6 -8.42 -13.13 2.67
CA ASN A 6 -7.18 -13.80 2.24
C ASN A 6 -6.09 -12.84 1.74
N VAL A 7 -6.10 -11.57 2.15
CA VAL A 7 -5.04 -10.61 1.81
C VAL A 7 -4.07 -10.47 2.98
N TRP A 8 -2.78 -10.55 2.68
CA TRP A 8 -1.69 -10.32 3.63
C TRP A 8 -0.87 -9.13 3.20
N VAL A 9 -0.61 -8.22 4.15
CA VAL A 9 0.31 -7.10 3.99
C VAL A 9 1.62 -7.49 4.67
N VAL A 10 2.74 -7.35 3.96
CA VAL A 10 4.08 -7.61 4.49
C VAL A 10 4.85 -6.30 4.54
N ALA A 11 5.44 -5.97 5.69
CA ALA A 11 6.21 -4.75 5.90
C ALA A 11 7.57 -5.05 6.57
N GLY A 12 8.53 -4.14 6.46
CA GLY A 12 9.81 -4.22 7.18
C GLY A 12 10.94 -4.96 6.45
N THR A 13 10.78 -5.30 5.16
CA THR A 13 11.75 -6.07 4.38
C THR A 13 11.90 -5.52 2.96
N ASN A 14 13.10 -5.69 2.38
CA ASN A 14 13.37 -5.49 0.95
C ASN A 14 13.34 -6.81 0.17
N TYR A 15 13.17 -7.94 0.83
CA TYR A 15 13.08 -9.24 0.16
C TYR A 15 11.62 -9.61 -0.08
N LEU A 16 11.31 -10.03 -1.30
CA LEU A 16 9.96 -10.39 -1.71
C LEU A 16 9.40 -11.59 -0.92
N ASP A 17 10.26 -12.49 -0.46
CA ASP A 17 9.89 -13.81 0.03
C ASP A 17 10.26 -14.09 1.50
N ARG A 18 10.91 -13.14 2.21
CA ARG A 18 11.43 -13.39 3.56
C ARG A 18 11.62 -12.15 4.41
N ASN A 19 11.76 -12.39 5.72
CA ASN A 19 12.17 -11.42 6.75
C ASN A 19 11.24 -10.21 6.93
N GLY A 20 9.98 -10.28 6.47
CA GLY A 20 8.96 -9.26 6.73
C GLY A 20 8.03 -9.64 7.88
N GLU A 21 7.35 -8.64 8.42
CA GLU A 21 6.24 -8.82 9.37
C GLU A 21 4.92 -8.95 8.60
N TYR A 22 4.14 -9.98 8.92
CA TYR A 22 2.90 -10.33 8.22
C TYR A 22 1.68 -9.82 8.98
N TYR A 23 0.80 -9.14 8.24
CA TYR A 23 -0.43 -8.56 8.77
C TYR A 23 -1.62 -8.99 7.92
N LYS A 24 -2.58 -9.68 8.53
CA LYS A 24 -3.80 -10.10 7.83
C LYS A 24 -4.73 -8.90 7.61
N SER A 25 -5.44 -8.85 6.49
CA SER A 25 -6.47 -7.84 6.25
C SER A 25 -7.68 -8.03 7.17
N GLU A 26 -8.09 -6.97 7.85
CA GLU A 26 -9.37 -6.88 8.56
C GLU A 26 -10.46 -6.36 7.60
N LYS A 27 -10.14 -5.35 6.78
CA LYS A 27 -11.07 -4.73 5.84
C LYS A 27 -10.33 -4.17 4.62
N ILE A 28 -10.97 -4.27 3.46
CA ILE A 28 -10.59 -3.55 2.25
C ILE A 28 -11.68 -2.52 1.95
N ILE A 29 -11.26 -1.27 1.71
CA ILE A 29 -12.13 -0.12 1.45
C ILE A 29 -11.75 0.41 0.08
N LEU A 30 -12.61 0.16 -0.91
CA LEU A 30 -12.46 0.71 -2.25
C LEU A 30 -12.97 2.16 -2.25
N HIS A 31 -12.41 3.01 -3.11
CA HIS A 31 -13.00 4.33 -3.35
C HIS A 31 -14.42 4.18 -3.91
N ASP A 32 -15.39 4.92 -3.37
CA ASP A 32 -16.83 4.75 -3.70
C ASP A 32 -17.12 4.98 -5.19
N ASN A 33 -16.39 5.88 -5.83
CA ASN A 33 -16.51 6.21 -7.26
C ASN A 33 -15.52 5.44 -8.16
N TYR A 34 -15.01 4.30 -7.70
CA TYR A 34 -14.22 3.41 -8.56
C TYR A 34 -15.16 2.66 -9.51
N GLU A 35 -15.30 3.13 -10.74
CA GLU A 35 -16.25 2.58 -11.71
C GLU A 35 -15.58 1.76 -12.83
N ASN A 36 -14.50 2.25 -13.45
CA ASN A 36 -13.77 1.53 -14.51
C ASN A 36 -12.29 1.96 -14.62
N PHE A 37 -11.41 0.96 -14.59
CA PHE A 37 -9.97 0.86 -14.92
C PHE A 37 -8.95 1.99 -14.71
N TYR A 38 -9.31 3.25 -14.44
CA TYR A 38 -8.33 4.32 -14.20
C TYR A 38 -8.85 5.44 -13.28
N ASP A 39 -10.17 5.65 -13.21
CA ASP A 39 -10.74 6.71 -12.37
C ASP A 39 -10.80 6.31 -10.91
N ASN A 40 -10.31 7.20 -10.04
CA ASN A 40 -10.24 6.99 -8.59
C ASN A 40 -9.59 5.65 -8.20
N ASP A 41 -8.50 5.29 -8.89
CA ASP A 41 -7.72 4.07 -8.63
C ASP A 41 -6.93 4.18 -7.31
N ILE A 42 -7.67 4.07 -6.21
CA ILE A 42 -7.16 4.14 -4.84
C ILE A 42 -8.02 3.27 -3.92
N ALA A 43 -7.38 2.59 -2.98
CA ALA A 43 -8.04 1.79 -1.96
C ALA A 43 -7.24 1.81 -0.66
N LEU A 44 -7.90 1.46 0.45
CA LEU A 44 -7.28 1.29 1.76
C LEU A 44 -7.42 -0.16 2.24
N ILE A 45 -6.34 -0.71 2.78
CA ILE A 45 -6.34 -1.98 3.50
C ILE A 45 -6.14 -1.67 4.98
N ARG A 46 -7.15 -1.97 5.79
CA ARG A 46 -7.02 -1.98 7.25
C ARG A 46 -6.57 -3.37 7.67
N VAL A 47 -5.40 -3.45 8.31
CA VAL A 47 -4.86 -4.69 8.85
C VAL A 47 -5.43 -5.01 10.23
N GLU A 48 -5.43 -6.29 10.58
CA GLU A 48 -5.65 -6.73 11.96
C GLU A 48 -4.51 -6.21 12.86
N GLY A 49 -4.86 -5.44 13.89
CA GLY A 49 -3.89 -4.87 14.82
C GLY A 49 -3.24 -3.58 14.31
N ARG A 50 -1.93 -3.42 14.56
CA ARG A 50 -1.16 -2.20 14.23
C ARG A 50 0.20 -2.59 13.66
N ILE A 51 0.58 -1.94 12.56
CA ILE A 51 1.94 -2.05 12.02
C ILE A 51 2.93 -1.52 13.06
N ARG A 52 3.92 -2.33 13.40
CA ARG A 52 5.02 -1.94 14.28
C ARG A 52 6.00 -1.07 13.51
N LEU A 53 6.27 0.14 14.01
CA LEU A 53 7.23 1.03 13.38
C LEU A 53 8.62 0.79 13.96
N HIS A 54 9.61 0.68 13.08
CA HIS A 54 11.02 0.49 13.41
C HIS A 54 11.89 0.94 12.23
N SER A 55 13.20 0.74 12.29
CA SER A 55 14.14 1.23 11.26
C SER A 55 13.79 0.86 9.82
N ASN A 56 13.11 -0.26 9.59
CA ASN A 56 12.78 -0.76 8.25
C ASN A 56 11.29 -0.63 7.92
N ALA A 57 10.47 -0.11 8.84
CA ALA A 57 9.04 0.13 8.63
C ALA A 57 8.64 1.48 9.23
N GLN A 58 8.39 2.46 8.37
CA GLN A 58 8.01 3.83 8.73
C GLN A 58 6.81 4.28 7.91
N LYS A 59 6.11 5.31 8.38
CA LYS A 59 5.00 5.93 7.66
C LYS A 59 5.52 6.87 6.59
N VAL A 60 4.86 6.91 5.44
CA VAL A 60 5.00 7.99 4.45
C VAL A 60 4.05 9.14 4.79
N VAL A 61 4.47 10.37 4.51
CA VAL A 61 3.63 11.56 4.71
C VAL A 61 2.62 11.67 3.57
N LEU A 62 1.36 11.95 3.92
CA LEU A 62 0.32 12.22 2.93
C LEU A 62 0.37 13.69 2.49
N PRO A 63 0.16 13.99 1.20
CA PRO A 63 -0.01 15.36 0.75
C PRO A 63 -1.26 15.98 1.38
N THR A 64 -1.17 17.25 1.78
CA THR A 64 -2.31 18.01 2.34
C THR A 64 -2.95 18.94 1.31
N GLN A 65 -2.40 18.98 0.10
CA GLN A 65 -2.85 19.80 -1.02
C GLN A 65 -2.40 19.15 -2.33
N ASP A 66 -3.03 19.54 -3.43
CA ASP A 66 -2.68 19.05 -4.75
C ASP A 66 -1.22 19.38 -5.09
N PHE A 67 -0.53 18.36 -5.61
CA PHE A 67 0.86 18.49 -6.02
C PHE A 67 0.91 19.01 -7.47
N THR A 68 1.34 20.26 -7.64
CA THR A 68 1.31 20.95 -8.95
C THR A 68 2.70 21.22 -9.54
N LYS A 69 3.77 20.80 -8.87
CA LYS A 69 5.14 21.05 -9.33
C LYS A 69 5.52 20.08 -10.44
N SER A 70 6.18 20.59 -11.47
CA SER A 70 6.75 19.81 -12.56
C SER A 70 8.28 19.83 -12.51
N ASN A 71 8.91 18.95 -13.29
CA ASN A 71 10.37 18.88 -13.46
C ASN A 71 11.16 18.64 -12.15
N ILE A 72 10.57 17.85 -11.24
CA ILE A 72 11.21 17.39 -10.02
C ILE A 72 11.66 15.93 -10.16
N MET A 73 12.68 15.54 -9.41
CA MET A 73 13.06 14.13 -9.28
C MET A 73 12.16 13.44 -8.26
N VAL A 74 11.78 12.20 -8.56
CA VAL A 74 10.98 11.33 -7.68
C VAL A 74 11.62 9.95 -7.66
N ASP A 75 11.44 9.26 -6.53
CA ASP A 75 11.88 7.87 -6.37
C ASP A 75 10.69 6.91 -6.52
N VAL A 76 10.88 5.82 -7.26
CA VAL A 76 9.91 4.73 -7.38
C VAL A 76 10.61 3.43 -6.99
N ALA A 77 10.00 2.68 -6.08
CA ALA A 77 10.55 1.43 -5.58
C ALA A 77 9.55 0.28 -5.77
N GLY A 78 10.07 -0.90 -6.09
CA GLY A 78 9.30 -2.13 -6.26
C GLY A 78 10.21 -3.29 -6.65
N TRP A 79 9.66 -4.50 -6.68
CA TRP A 79 10.40 -5.72 -7.04
C TRP A 79 10.41 -6.03 -8.55
N GLY A 80 9.87 -5.11 -9.37
CA GLY A 80 9.58 -5.40 -10.77
C GLY A 80 8.50 -6.47 -10.92
N ASP A 81 8.17 -6.79 -12.16
CA ASP A 81 7.30 -7.92 -12.45
C ASP A 81 8.15 -9.16 -12.76
N GLN A 82 7.69 -10.32 -12.33
CA GLN A 82 8.32 -11.61 -12.59
C GLN A 82 7.74 -12.14 -13.90
N TRP A 83 8.25 -11.65 -15.04
CA TRP A 83 7.99 -12.27 -16.34
C TRP A 83 9.10 -13.27 -16.68
#